data_AF-A0A7S4P9Q6-F1
#
_entry.id   AF-A0A7S4P9Q6-F1
#
_cell.length_a   1.000
_cell.length_b   1.000
_cell.length_c   1.000
_cell.angle_alpha   90.00
_cell.angle_beta   90.00
_cell.angle_gamma   90.00
#
_symmetry.space_group_name_H-M   'P 1'
#
loop_
_entity.id
_entity.type
_entity.pdbx_description
1 polymer ?
#
loop_
_entity_poly.entity_id
_entity_poly.type
_entity_poly.pdbx_seq_one_letter_code
_entity_poly.pdbx_strand_id
1 'polypeptide(L)'
;EGKENILFTTLKKAQEDPKLIDEMYCHLCKQTNGNPKKSSLLLGWMFFSIALNSCGPSESLFQNVYQYLERTVKREEEETETENGNGTNATVLNYSLYCLRKIERFSTQKQVKLLSLADIKRLQTAVPNTPFGFTLQETMKIQKNRHPDLEIPAIVALLIDGIEQFGGLNSEGIFRVSGSASEVSHLRQRIEAGDLVLATSFPSVSSSSFSHPSSPTQHTSFTAISPSHTFSSASSTPSTPSFPSFSPSSALSPHSLASLLKQWFKELEEPFFSPLCSKKLINYYESLGEEGGEGVSEVVRDCVEPLNRRVLGALVGLLRKACEEQNMEKTKMGASNLALVWAPNLFCKEGKGASELLMDSEKEAGVLTLLIEHLALDVCG
;
A
#
# COMPACT_ATOMS: atom_id res chain seq x y z
N GLU A 1 0.42 -26.81 11.69
CA GLU A 1 1.40 -27.76 11.14
C GLU A 1 0.88 -28.62 9.98
N GLY A 2 -0.42 -28.94 9.88
CA GLY A 2 -0.92 -29.74 8.75
C GLY A 2 -1.14 -29.01 7.43
N LYS A 3 -1.66 -27.77 7.45
CA LYS A 3 -2.16 -27.08 6.24
C LYS A 3 -1.04 -26.59 5.32
N GLU A 4 0.04 -26.07 5.90
CA GLU A 4 1.19 -25.54 5.16
C GLU A 4 1.92 -26.67 4.41
N ASN A 5 2.06 -27.83 5.06
CA ASN A 5 2.64 -29.03 4.46
C ASN A 5 1.79 -29.59 3.30
N ILE A 6 0.45 -29.53 3.42
CA ILE A 6 -0.46 -29.91 2.34
C ILE A 6 -0.25 -28.96 1.15
N LEU A 7 -0.27 -27.65 1.36
CA LEU A 7 -0.02 -26.66 0.30
C LEU A 7 1.33 -26.88 -0.36
N PHE A 8 2.40 -27.05 0.42
CA PHE A 8 3.74 -27.33 -0.10
C PHE A 8 3.78 -28.60 -0.96
N THR A 9 3.20 -29.69 -0.47
CA THR A 9 3.20 -30.98 -1.18
C THR A 9 2.38 -30.89 -2.47
N THR A 10 1.23 -30.22 -2.46
CA THR A 10 0.40 -30.01 -3.65
C THR A 10 1.15 -29.19 -4.69
N LEU A 11 1.76 -28.07 -4.30
CA LEU A 11 2.54 -27.22 -5.21
C LEU A 11 3.75 -27.95 -5.78
N LYS A 12 4.46 -28.73 -4.95
CA LYS A 12 5.59 -29.53 -5.39
C LYS A 12 5.16 -30.54 -6.47
N LYS A 13 4.08 -31.29 -6.23
CA LYS A 13 3.54 -32.25 -7.21
C LYS A 13 3.07 -31.56 -8.49
N ALA A 14 2.41 -30.42 -8.38
CA ALA A 14 1.98 -29.65 -9.55
C ALA A 14 3.16 -29.20 -10.41
N GLN A 15 4.30 -28.85 -9.80
CA GLN A 15 5.50 -28.48 -10.55
C GLN A 15 6.23 -29.67 -11.19
N GLU A 16 6.02 -30.89 -10.68
CA GLU A 16 6.59 -32.12 -11.25
C GLU A 16 5.87 -32.57 -12.53
N ASP A 17 4.59 -32.21 -12.71
CA ASP A 17 3.80 -32.50 -13.91
C ASP A 17 3.01 -31.26 -14.39
N PRO A 18 3.39 -30.64 -15.54
CA PRO A 18 2.69 -29.48 -16.09
C PRO A 18 1.17 -29.66 -16.27
N LYS A 19 0.67 -30.88 -16.48
CA LYS A 19 -0.77 -31.13 -16.60
C LYS A 19 -1.51 -30.88 -15.28
N LEU A 20 -0.85 -31.13 -14.15
CA LEU A 20 -1.41 -30.89 -12.82
C LEU A 20 -1.50 -29.39 -12.48
N ILE A 21 -0.70 -28.53 -13.13
CA ILE A 21 -0.80 -27.07 -12.96
C ILE A 21 -2.16 -26.57 -13.46
N ASP A 22 -2.52 -26.94 -14.69
CA ASP A 22 -3.77 -26.52 -15.29
C ASP A 22 -4.99 -27.11 -14.57
N GLU A 23 -4.91 -28.38 -14.16
CA GLU A 23 -5.95 -29.03 -13.35
C GLU A 23 -6.12 -28.33 -12.00
N MET A 24 -5.02 -27.96 -11.33
CA MET A 24 -5.04 -27.17 -10.10
C MET A 24 -5.76 -25.83 -10.32
N TYR A 25 -5.45 -25.08 -11.38
CA TYR A 25 -6.13 -23.82 -11.67
C TYR A 25 -7.60 -23.99 -12.02
N CYS A 26 -7.97 -25.03 -12.77
CA CYS A 26 -9.37 -25.36 -13.03
C CYS A 26 -10.14 -25.63 -11.72
N HIS A 27 -9.55 -26.41 -10.81
CA HIS A 27 -10.15 -26.68 -9.51
C HIS A 27 -10.22 -25.45 -8.61
N LEU A 28 -9.20 -24.59 -8.63
CA LEU A 28 -9.21 -23.33 -7.91
C LEU A 28 -10.35 -22.43 -8.41
N CYS A 29 -10.46 -22.19 -9.72
CA CYS A 29 -11.56 -21.41 -10.30
C CYS A 29 -12.93 -21.99 -9.91
N LYS A 30 -13.10 -23.32 -9.92
CA LYS A 30 -14.34 -23.97 -9.47
C LYS A 30 -14.59 -23.74 -7.97
N GLN A 31 -13.57 -23.88 -7.15
CA GLN A 31 -13.64 -23.73 -5.69
C GLN A 31 -13.96 -22.28 -5.28
N THR A 32 -13.53 -21.30 -6.07
CA THR A 32 -13.72 -19.88 -5.82
C THR A 32 -14.94 -19.27 -6.51
N ASN A 33 -15.68 -20.05 -7.33
CA ASN A 33 -16.86 -19.58 -8.04
C ASN A 33 -18.16 -20.02 -7.34
N GLY A 34 -18.87 -19.07 -6.71
CA GLY A 34 -20.20 -19.32 -6.14
C GLY A 34 -20.24 -20.34 -5.00
N ASN A 35 -19.12 -20.52 -4.27
CA ASN A 35 -19.04 -21.48 -3.18
C ASN A 35 -19.84 -20.98 -1.96
N PRO A 36 -20.93 -21.68 -1.56
CA PRO A 36 -21.81 -21.20 -0.50
C PRO A 36 -21.15 -21.24 0.88
N LYS A 37 -20.10 -22.06 1.05
CA LYS A 37 -19.37 -22.16 2.31
C LYS A 37 -18.25 -21.13 2.36
N LYS A 38 -18.51 -19.99 3.00
CA LYS A 38 -17.58 -18.86 3.17
C LYS A 38 -16.16 -19.27 3.59
N SER A 39 -16.01 -20.14 4.58
CA SER A 39 -14.69 -20.61 5.03
C SER A 39 -13.93 -21.40 3.95
N SER A 40 -14.66 -22.16 3.12
CA SER A 40 -14.12 -22.96 2.02
C SER A 40 -13.73 -22.07 0.84
N LEU A 41 -14.56 -21.05 0.56
CA LEU A 41 -14.31 -20.01 -0.43
C LEU A 41 -13.00 -19.27 -0.14
N LEU A 42 -12.84 -18.77 1.10
CA LEU A 42 -11.64 -18.03 1.52
C LEU A 42 -10.38 -18.90 1.47
N LEU A 43 -10.46 -20.18 1.85
CA LEU A 43 -9.33 -21.11 1.71
C LEU A 43 -8.97 -21.36 0.24
N GLY A 44 -9.96 -21.40 -0.65
CA GLY A 44 -9.74 -21.47 -2.10
C GLY A 44 -8.96 -20.27 -2.61
N TRP A 45 -9.40 -19.06 -2.27
CA TRP A 45 -8.72 -17.81 -2.64
C TRP A 45 -7.32 -17.68 -2.05
N MET A 46 -7.15 -18.06 -0.79
CA MET A 46 -5.84 -18.16 -0.15
C MET A 46 -4.92 -19.09 -0.95
N PHE A 47 -5.39 -20.29 -1.32
CA PHE A 47 -4.58 -21.20 -2.11
C PHE A 47 -4.30 -20.65 -3.51
N PHE A 48 -5.28 -20.02 -4.16
CA PHE A 48 -5.11 -19.36 -5.46
C PHE A 48 -3.96 -18.35 -5.43
N SER A 49 -3.95 -17.47 -4.43
CA SER A 49 -2.90 -16.46 -4.26
C SER A 49 -1.51 -17.06 -4.04
N ILE A 50 -1.44 -18.18 -3.30
CA ILE A 50 -0.18 -18.89 -3.04
C ILE A 50 0.28 -19.63 -4.31
N ALA A 51 -0.64 -20.24 -5.06
CA ALA A 51 -0.34 -20.93 -6.31
C ALA A 51 0.29 -19.98 -7.33
N LEU A 52 -0.27 -18.77 -7.51
CA LEU A 52 0.28 -17.74 -8.40
C LEU A 52 1.64 -17.17 -7.93
N ASN A 53 2.04 -17.38 -6.67
CA ASN A 53 3.40 -17.08 -6.22
C ASN A 53 4.40 -18.20 -6.53
N SER A 54 3.90 -19.37 -6.93
CA SER A 54 4.66 -20.60 -7.16
C SER A 54 4.85 -20.89 -8.65
N CYS A 55 3.75 -20.93 -9.41
CA CYS A 55 3.72 -21.18 -10.85
C CYS A 55 2.46 -20.59 -11.48
N GLY A 56 2.49 -20.23 -12.77
CA GLY A 56 1.33 -19.72 -13.52
C GLY A 56 0.64 -20.82 -14.32
N PRO A 57 -0.61 -20.59 -14.80
CA PRO A 57 -1.28 -21.51 -15.72
C PRO A 57 -0.51 -21.60 -17.05
N SER A 58 -0.77 -22.64 -17.84
CA SER A 58 -0.22 -22.76 -19.19
C SER A 58 -0.71 -21.63 -20.11
N GLU A 59 -0.03 -21.43 -21.25
CA GLU A 59 -0.43 -20.43 -22.25
C GLU A 59 -1.85 -20.66 -22.78
N SER A 60 -2.28 -21.91 -22.93
CA SER A 60 -3.61 -22.25 -23.42
C SER A 60 -4.70 -21.98 -22.38
N LEU A 61 -4.38 -22.10 -21.08
CA LEU A 61 -5.32 -21.86 -19.99
C LEU A 61 -5.30 -20.39 -19.50
N PHE A 62 -4.20 -19.68 -19.69
CA PHE A 62 -3.94 -18.33 -19.17
C PHE A 62 -5.12 -17.38 -19.38
N GLN A 63 -5.60 -17.25 -20.63
CA GLN A 63 -6.64 -16.28 -20.96
C GLN A 63 -7.97 -16.56 -20.23
N ASN A 64 -8.29 -17.83 -20.00
CA ASN A 64 -9.50 -18.23 -19.28
C ASN A 64 -9.40 -17.88 -17.79
N VAL A 65 -8.24 -18.14 -17.18
CA VAL A 65 -7.99 -17.82 -15.76
C VAL A 65 -7.95 -16.32 -15.54
N TYR A 66 -7.29 -15.58 -16.45
CA TYR A 66 -7.26 -14.12 -16.41
C TYR A 66 -8.68 -13.53 -16.48
N GLN A 67 -9.49 -13.94 -17.46
CA GLN A 67 -10.88 -13.46 -17.58
C GLN A 67 -11.74 -13.85 -16.38
N TYR A 68 -11.51 -15.02 -15.80
CA TYR A 68 -12.20 -15.44 -14.58
C TYR A 68 -11.89 -14.49 -13.40
N LEU A 69 -10.61 -14.17 -13.19
CA LEU A 69 -10.17 -13.24 -12.15
C LEU A 69 -10.72 -11.84 -12.40
N GLU A 70 -10.64 -11.32 -13.63
CA GLU A 70 -11.14 -10.00 -14.00
C GLU A 70 -12.66 -9.87 -13.77
N ARG A 71 -13.45 -10.86 -14.20
CA ARG A 71 -14.91 -10.88 -13.96
C ARG A 71 -15.25 -10.97 -12.49
N THR A 72 -14.48 -11.74 -11.72
CA THR A 72 -14.66 -11.84 -10.28
C THR A 72 -14.43 -10.49 -9.63
N VAL A 73 -13.29 -9.84 -9.90
CA VAL A 73 -12.99 -8.51 -9.35
C VAL A 73 -14.12 -7.54 -9.64
N LYS A 74 -14.58 -7.43 -10.89
CA LYS A 74 -15.69 -6.53 -11.26
C LYS A 74 -16.96 -6.79 -10.46
N ARG A 75 -17.36 -8.07 -10.32
CA ARG A 75 -18.53 -8.45 -9.51
C ARG A 75 -18.37 -8.07 -8.04
N GLU A 76 -17.23 -8.40 -7.43
CA GLU A 76 -17.01 -8.13 -6.01
C GLU A 76 -16.91 -6.62 -5.74
N GLU A 77 -16.37 -5.82 -6.67
CA GLU A 77 -16.39 -4.36 -6.58
C GLU A 77 -17.83 -3.80 -6.55
N GLU A 78 -18.69 -4.22 -7.49
CA GLU A 78 -20.10 -3.80 -7.56
C GLU A 78 -20.89 -4.19 -6.29
N GLU A 79 -20.64 -5.39 -5.75
CA GLU A 79 -21.29 -5.85 -4.51
C GLU A 79 -20.84 -5.04 -3.28
N THR A 80 -19.57 -4.62 -3.21
CA THR A 80 -19.08 -3.81 -2.09
C THR A 80 -19.60 -2.37 -2.06
N GLU A 81 -20.08 -1.85 -3.20
CA GLU A 81 -20.68 -0.52 -3.28
C GLU A 81 -22.16 -0.51 -2.88
N THR A 82 -22.85 -1.65 -2.98
CA THR A 82 -24.30 -1.76 -2.81
C THR A 82 -24.73 -2.29 -1.45
N GLU A 83 -23.92 -3.11 -0.78
CA GLU A 83 -24.21 -3.65 0.55
C GLU A 83 -23.32 -3.00 1.63
N ASN A 84 -23.88 -2.73 2.82
CA ASN A 84 -23.10 -2.42 4.03
C ASN A 84 -22.12 -3.57 4.28
N GLY A 85 -20.89 -3.41 3.78
CA GLY A 85 -19.93 -4.47 3.49
C GLY A 85 -19.92 -5.62 4.48
N ASN A 86 -20.43 -6.78 4.06
CA ASN A 86 -20.14 -7.99 4.79
C ASN A 86 -18.62 -8.24 4.69
N GLY A 87 -17.92 -8.45 5.81
CA GLY A 87 -16.44 -8.55 5.82
C GLY A 87 -15.87 -9.72 5.00
N THR A 88 -16.72 -10.65 4.54
CA THR A 88 -16.30 -11.75 3.65
C THR A 88 -16.07 -11.25 2.22
N ASN A 89 -16.97 -10.42 1.67
CA ASN A 89 -16.86 -9.89 0.31
C ASN A 89 -15.60 -9.02 0.16
N ALA A 90 -15.29 -8.20 1.17
CA ALA A 90 -14.05 -7.42 1.20
C ALA A 90 -12.78 -8.29 1.11
N THR A 91 -12.75 -9.41 1.84
CA THR A 91 -11.58 -10.31 1.83
C THR A 91 -11.46 -11.04 0.49
N VAL A 92 -12.59 -11.42 -0.12
CA VAL A 92 -12.62 -12.03 -1.46
C VAL A 92 -12.14 -11.05 -2.52
N LEU A 93 -12.60 -9.80 -2.47
CA LEU A 93 -12.12 -8.73 -3.34
C LEU A 93 -10.60 -8.60 -3.24
N ASN A 94 -10.04 -8.50 -2.02
CA ASN A 94 -8.60 -8.37 -1.80
C ASN A 94 -7.82 -9.56 -2.40
N TYR A 95 -8.26 -10.79 -2.19
CA TYR A 95 -7.62 -11.97 -2.78
C TYR A 95 -7.73 -12.00 -4.30
N SER A 96 -8.89 -11.66 -4.85
CA SER A 96 -9.14 -11.70 -6.29
C SER A 96 -8.33 -10.63 -7.04
N LEU A 97 -8.25 -9.41 -6.50
CA LEU A 97 -7.39 -8.34 -6.98
C LEU A 97 -5.92 -8.76 -6.92
N TYR A 98 -5.46 -9.31 -5.79
CA TYR A 98 -4.09 -9.80 -5.67
C TYR A 98 -3.77 -10.86 -6.74
N CYS A 99 -4.67 -11.82 -6.94
CA CYS A 99 -4.52 -12.85 -7.95
C CYS A 99 -4.48 -12.24 -9.36
N LEU A 100 -5.33 -11.26 -9.67
CA LEU A 100 -5.38 -10.58 -10.97
C LEU A 100 -4.03 -9.89 -11.28
N ARG A 101 -3.52 -9.07 -10.35
CA ARG A 101 -2.22 -8.39 -10.51
C ARG A 101 -1.06 -9.39 -10.59
N LYS A 102 -1.16 -10.50 -9.86
CA LYS A 102 -0.12 -11.54 -9.88
C LYS A 102 -0.11 -12.32 -11.18
N ILE A 103 -1.27 -12.65 -11.76
CA ILE A 103 -1.36 -13.39 -13.02
C ILE A 103 -0.84 -12.56 -14.20
N GLU A 104 -1.05 -11.24 -14.20
CA GLU A 104 -0.55 -10.32 -15.24
C GLU A 104 0.96 -10.45 -15.44
N ARG A 105 1.73 -10.72 -14.38
CA ARG A 105 3.18 -10.92 -14.46
C ARG A 105 3.59 -12.16 -15.25
N PHE A 106 2.71 -13.16 -15.35
CA PHE A 106 2.96 -14.35 -16.17
C PHE A 106 2.78 -14.10 -17.66
N SER A 107 2.17 -12.98 -18.06
CA SER A 107 2.13 -12.57 -19.47
C SER A 107 3.51 -12.17 -20.00
N THR A 108 4.40 -11.70 -19.13
CA THR A 108 5.74 -11.20 -19.49
C THR A 108 6.88 -12.04 -18.93
N GLN A 109 6.68 -12.73 -17.80
CA GLN A 109 7.70 -13.52 -17.11
C GLN A 109 7.19 -14.92 -16.74
N LYS A 110 7.81 -15.96 -17.30
CA LYS A 110 7.55 -17.35 -16.89
C LYS A 110 8.34 -17.66 -15.61
N GLN A 111 7.82 -17.28 -14.45
CA GLN A 111 8.45 -17.61 -13.16
C GLN A 111 7.89 -18.92 -12.58
N VAL A 112 8.74 -19.93 -12.43
CA VAL A 112 8.43 -21.13 -11.64
C VAL A 112 9.37 -21.14 -10.44
N LYS A 113 8.81 -21.05 -9.23
CA LYS A 113 9.55 -21.08 -7.97
C LYS A 113 8.84 -21.98 -6.98
N LEU A 114 9.50 -23.04 -6.52
CA LEU A 114 8.99 -23.81 -5.38
C LEU A 114 9.06 -22.96 -4.12
N LEU A 115 7.93 -22.72 -3.48
CA LEU A 115 7.84 -21.93 -2.26
C LEU A 115 8.33 -22.72 -1.05
N SER A 116 9.07 -22.06 -0.15
CA SER A 116 9.39 -22.64 1.16
C SER A 116 8.17 -22.65 2.10
N LEU A 117 8.19 -23.44 3.17
CA LEU A 117 7.15 -23.39 4.20
C LEU A 117 7.04 -22.00 4.85
N ALA A 118 8.16 -21.30 4.99
CA ALA A 118 8.19 -19.93 5.49
C ALA A 118 7.49 -18.96 4.52
N ASP A 119 7.73 -19.10 3.21
CA ASP A 119 7.05 -18.30 2.19
C ASP A 119 5.53 -18.55 2.19
N ILE A 120 5.11 -19.82 2.26
CA ILE A 120 3.69 -20.20 2.32
C ILE A 120 3.03 -19.57 3.55
N LYS A 121 3.65 -19.71 4.73
CA LYS A 121 3.13 -19.13 5.97
C LYS A 121 3.01 -17.61 5.89
N ARG A 122 4.01 -16.94 5.29
CA ARG A 122 3.99 -15.49 5.07
C ARG A 122 2.83 -15.08 4.15
N LEU A 123 2.65 -15.77 3.03
CA LEU A 123 1.61 -15.44 2.05
C LEU A 123 0.20 -15.63 2.61
N GLN A 124 -0.03 -16.63 3.47
CA GLN A 124 -1.31 -16.83 4.14
C GLN A 124 -1.75 -15.60 4.96
N THR A 125 -0.79 -14.91 5.60
CA THR A 125 -1.06 -13.72 6.42
C THR A 125 -0.99 -12.42 5.62
N ALA A 126 -0.16 -12.36 4.58
CA ALA A 126 0.17 -11.12 3.87
C ALA A 126 -0.89 -10.70 2.83
N VAL A 127 -1.41 -11.66 2.07
CA VAL A 127 -2.25 -11.36 0.91
C VAL A 127 -3.57 -10.64 1.25
N PRO A 128 -4.29 -10.99 2.32
CA PRO A 128 -5.58 -10.35 2.63
C PRO A 128 -5.51 -8.83 2.78
N ASN A 129 -4.35 -8.28 3.12
CA ASN A 129 -4.21 -6.89 3.59
C ASN A 129 -3.09 -6.13 2.90
N THR A 130 -2.36 -6.76 1.98
CA THR A 130 -1.18 -6.14 1.38
C THR A 130 -1.59 -4.86 0.65
N PRO A 131 -1.00 -3.70 0.97
CA PRO A 131 -1.19 -2.48 0.18
C PRO A 131 -0.20 -2.40 -1.00
N PHE A 132 0.65 -3.40 -1.20
CA PHE A 132 1.71 -3.39 -2.21
C PHE A 132 1.29 -4.07 -3.52
N GLY A 133 1.74 -3.50 -4.64
CA GLY A 133 1.57 -4.08 -5.98
C GLY A 133 0.17 -3.88 -6.57
N PHE A 134 -0.51 -2.81 -6.17
CA PHE A 134 -1.83 -2.41 -6.64
C PHE A 134 -1.77 -1.01 -7.24
N THR A 135 -2.81 -0.61 -7.96
CA THR A 135 -3.00 0.81 -8.28
C THR A 135 -3.37 1.60 -7.02
N LEU A 136 -3.30 2.93 -7.11
CA LEU A 136 -3.67 3.79 -6.00
C LEU A 136 -5.15 3.63 -5.64
N GLN A 137 -6.00 3.54 -6.65
CA GLN A 137 -7.44 3.39 -6.55
C GLN A 137 -7.79 2.03 -5.93
N GLU A 138 -7.15 0.94 -6.36
CA GLU A 138 -7.31 -0.38 -5.75
C GLU A 138 -6.90 -0.38 -4.28
N THR A 139 -5.79 0.26 -3.93
CA THR A 139 -5.34 0.38 -2.54
C THR A 139 -6.41 1.07 -1.67
N MET A 140 -7.03 2.14 -2.18
CA MET A 140 -8.13 2.83 -1.50
C MET A 140 -9.37 1.95 -1.35
N LYS A 141 -9.73 1.17 -2.38
CA LYS A 141 -10.87 0.23 -2.30
C LYS A 141 -10.62 -0.82 -1.21
N ILE A 142 -9.44 -1.44 -1.20
CA ILE A 142 -9.05 -2.49 -0.25
C ILE A 142 -9.09 -1.97 1.19
N GLN A 143 -8.59 -0.75 1.44
CA GLN A 143 -8.50 -0.22 2.80
C GLN A 143 -9.83 0.32 3.34
N LYS A 144 -10.79 0.69 2.48
CA LYS A 144 -12.00 1.45 2.86
C LYS A 144 -12.77 0.80 4.01
N ASN A 145 -12.79 -0.53 4.07
CA ASN A 145 -13.46 -1.26 5.16
C ASN A 145 -12.79 -1.09 6.54
N ARG A 146 -11.49 -0.80 6.57
CA ARG A 146 -10.70 -0.63 7.81
C ARG A 146 -10.47 0.84 8.15
N HIS A 147 -10.34 1.65 7.11
CA HIS A 147 -10.03 3.08 7.21
C HIS A 147 -10.97 3.86 6.29
N PRO A 148 -12.28 3.89 6.59
CA PRO A 148 -13.29 4.54 5.74
C PRO A 148 -13.09 6.05 5.66
N ASP A 149 -12.52 6.65 6.70
CA ASP A 149 -12.36 8.10 6.83
C ASP A 149 -11.05 8.61 6.21
N LEU A 150 -10.13 7.72 5.82
CA LEU A 150 -8.87 8.14 5.21
C LEU A 150 -9.07 8.46 3.73
N GLU A 151 -8.66 9.66 3.35
CA GLU A 151 -8.71 10.14 1.96
C GLU A 151 -7.47 9.80 1.13
N ILE A 152 -6.44 9.26 1.78
CA ILE A 152 -5.20 8.77 1.17
C ILE A 152 -4.92 7.34 1.65
N PRO A 153 -4.03 6.59 1.00
CA PRO A 153 -3.69 5.25 1.44
C PRO A 153 -3.17 5.24 2.89
N ALA A 154 -3.68 4.32 3.71
CA ALA A 154 -3.34 4.15 5.11
C ALA A 154 -1.83 3.90 5.28
N ILE A 155 -1.21 3.18 4.34
CA ILE A 155 0.25 3.00 4.32
C ILE A 155 1.01 4.32 4.14
N VAL A 156 0.51 5.24 3.30
CA VAL A 156 1.14 6.55 3.09
C VAL A 156 1.01 7.38 4.36
N ALA A 157 -0.20 7.49 4.91
CA ALA A 157 -0.45 8.21 6.17
C ALA A 157 0.43 7.65 7.30
N LEU A 158 0.45 6.33 7.48
CA LEU A 158 1.22 5.64 8.51
C LEU A 158 2.72 5.90 8.39
N LEU A 159 3.29 5.78 7.19
CA LEU A 159 4.72 5.94 6.99
C LEU A 159 5.16 7.41 7.08
N ILE A 160 4.33 8.36 6.61
CA ILE A 160 4.59 9.79 6.77
C ILE A 160 4.61 10.16 8.26
N ASP A 161 3.54 9.81 8.98
CA ASP A 161 3.41 10.05 10.42
C ASP A 161 4.56 9.38 11.20
N GLY A 162 4.89 8.13 10.86
CA GLY A 162 6.04 7.44 11.41
C GLY A 162 7.36 8.17 11.17
N ILE A 163 7.63 8.66 9.95
CA ILE A 163 8.88 9.39 9.66
C ILE A 163 8.99 10.63 10.55
N GLU A 164 7.89 11.34 10.79
CA GLU A 164 7.87 12.51 11.66
C GLU A 164 8.09 12.11 13.14
N GLN A 165 7.33 11.13 13.64
CA GLN A 165 7.38 10.69 15.03
C GLN A 165 8.73 10.07 15.42
N PHE A 166 9.35 9.31 14.51
CA PHE A 166 10.64 8.65 14.74
C PHE A 166 11.85 9.53 14.36
N GLY A 167 11.67 10.86 14.29
CA GLY A 167 12.77 11.83 14.21
C GLY A 167 13.37 12.00 12.81
N GLY A 168 12.62 11.70 11.75
CA GLY A 168 13.06 11.87 10.37
C GLY A 168 13.47 13.30 10.03
N LEU A 169 12.75 14.31 10.54
CA LEU A 169 13.11 15.73 10.37
C LEU A 169 14.38 16.15 11.14
N ASN A 170 14.90 15.28 12.02
CA ASN A 170 16.16 15.48 12.75
C ASN A 170 17.27 14.55 12.24
N SER A 171 17.02 13.75 11.19
CA SER A 171 17.94 12.72 10.71
C SER A 171 18.70 13.19 9.47
N GLU A 172 20.03 13.16 9.53
CA GLU A 172 20.89 13.54 8.41
C GLU A 172 20.63 12.65 7.18
N GLY A 173 20.43 13.28 6.03
CA GLY A 173 20.20 12.59 4.77
C GLY A 173 18.89 11.81 4.74
N ILE A 174 17.85 12.24 5.47
CA ILE A 174 16.51 11.62 5.36
C ILE A 174 16.08 11.51 3.88
N PHE A 175 15.47 10.38 3.52
CA PHE A 175 15.23 9.92 2.13
C PHE A 175 16.48 9.59 1.30
N ARG A 176 17.61 10.28 1.44
CA ARG A 176 18.86 9.96 0.72
C ARG A 176 19.52 8.69 1.23
N VAL A 177 19.66 8.59 2.56
CA VAL A 177 20.26 7.43 3.25
C VAL A 177 19.24 6.29 3.28
N SER A 178 19.66 5.12 2.81
CA SER A 178 18.87 3.89 2.86
C SER A 178 18.79 3.33 4.27
N GLY A 179 17.61 2.86 4.64
CA GLY A 179 17.40 2.11 5.87
C GLY A 179 17.96 0.70 5.80
N SER A 180 17.95 0.01 6.94
CA SER A 180 18.38 -1.38 7.01
C SER A 180 17.45 -2.28 6.20
N ALA A 181 17.99 -3.05 5.25
CA ALA A 181 17.20 -3.95 4.42
C ALA A 181 16.39 -4.97 5.25
N SER A 182 16.94 -5.44 6.39
CA SER A 182 16.23 -6.36 7.28
C SER A 182 15.07 -5.68 8.01
N GLU A 183 15.25 -4.43 8.42
CA GLU A 183 14.20 -3.64 9.11
C GLU A 183 13.10 -3.23 8.14
N VAL A 184 13.45 -2.80 6.92
CA VAL A 184 12.49 -2.51 5.84
C VAL A 184 11.66 -3.76 5.50
N SER A 185 12.31 -4.92 5.36
CA SER A 185 11.63 -6.20 5.12
C SER A 185 10.69 -6.57 6.28
N HIS A 186 11.13 -6.36 7.51
CA HIS A 186 10.30 -6.64 8.68
C HIS A 186 9.09 -5.68 8.79
N LEU A 187 9.29 -4.38 8.57
CA LEU A 187 8.22 -3.39 8.50
C LEU A 187 7.19 -3.75 7.44
N ARG A 188 7.65 -4.10 6.23
CA ARG A 188 6.77 -4.56 5.17
C ARG A 188 5.94 -5.77 5.58
N GLN A 189 6.56 -6.79 6.18
CA GLN A 189 5.86 -7.99 6.63
C GLN A 189 4.77 -7.68 7.66
N ARG A 190 5.02 -6.74 8.58
CA ARG A 190 4.03 -6.29 9.57
C ARG A 190 2.84 -5.61 8.89
N ILE A 191 3.10 -4.67 7.99
CA ILE A 191 2.04 -3.97 7.24
C ILE A 191 1.23 -4.96 6.39
N GLU A 192 1.90 -5.88 5.67
CA GLU A 192 1.24 -6.93 4.89
C GLU A 192 0.37 -7.85 5.79
N ALA A 193 0.80 -8.13 7.02
CA ALA A 193 0.01 -8.89 7.99
C ALA A 193 -1.20 -8.11 8.55
N GLY A 194 -1.33 -6.81 8.23
CA GLY A 194 -2.38 -5.93 8.74
C GLY A 194 -2.04 -5.24 10.07
N ASP A 195 -0.79 -5.31 10.52
CA ASP A 195 -0.30 -4.56 11.67
C ASP A 195 0.05 -3.13 11.23
N LEU A 196 -0.93 -2.24 11.33
CA LEU A 196 -0.80 -0.81 11.04
C LEU A 196 -0.47 0.00 12.30
N VAL A 197 0.09 -0.62 13.33
CA VAL A 197 0.57 0.06 14.52
C VAL A 197 2.09 0.17 14.43
N LEU A 198 2.60 1.33 14.02
CA LEU A 198 4.00 1.65 14.30
C LEU A 198 4.08 1.83 15.82
N ALA A 199 4.82 0.96 16.51
CA ALA A 199 4.78 0.91 17.97
C ALA A 199 5.42 2.16 18.60
N THR A 200 4.64 3.23 18.71
CA THR A 200 4.63 4.28 19.74
C THR A 200 3.29 5.03 19.62
N SER A 201 2.35 4.74 20.53
CA SER A 201 1.14 5.53 20.87
C SER A 201 0.45 6.31 19.73
N PHE A 202 -0.71 5.85 19.24
CA PHE A 202 -1.69 6.74 18.61
C PHE A 202 -2.08 7.84 19.61
N PRO A 203 -1.82 9.14 19.35
CA PRO A 203 -2.66 10.15 19.94
C PRO A 203 -4.02 10.02 19.25
N SER A 204 -5.08 9.82 20.03
CA SER A 204 -6.43 10.10 19.57
C SER A 204 -6.42 11.44 18.83
N VAL A 205 -6.90 11.47 17.59
CA VAL A 205 -7.16 12.71 16.85
C VAL A 205 -8.10 13.55 17.69
N SER A 206 -7.55 14.51 18.44
CA SER A 206 -8.32 15.56 19.08
C SER A 206 -8.69 16.56 17.99
N SER A 207 -9.94 16.48 17.56
CA SER A 207 -10.61 17.53 16.82
C SER A 207 -10.68 18.79 17.69
N SER A 208 -9.74 19.72 17.51
CA SER A 208 -9.87 21.05 18.10
C SER A 208 -9.06 22.11 17.36
N SER A 209 -9.66 22.69 16.32
CA SER A 209 -9.47 24.10 15.98
C SER A 209 -10.48 24.55 14.92
N PHE A 210 -11.72 24.76 15.35
CA PHE A 210 -12.59 25.79 14.78
C PHE A 210 -13.21 26.56 15.94
N SER A 211 -12.78 27.81 16.06
CA SER A 211 -13.20 28.77 17.09
C SER A 211 -14.29 29.65 16.50
N HIS A 212 -15.45 29.76 17.16
CA HIS A 212 -16.28 30.99 17.33
C HIS A 212 -17.62 30.70 18.05
N PRO A 213 -18.32 31.71 18.66
CA PRO A 213 -18.36 31.83 20.13
C PRO A 213 -19.76 31.75 20.78
N SER A 214 -19.76 31.48 22.10
CA SER A 214 -20.69 31.93 23.18
C SER A 214 -22.22 31.73 22.98
N SER A 215 -23.02 31.06 23.84
CA SER A 215 -23.24 31.22 25.30
C SER A 215 -24.27 30.14 25.80
N PRO A 216 -24.86 30.15 27.03
CA PRO A 216 -24.58 29.14 28.06
C PRO A 216 -25.83 28.40 28.61
N THR A 217 -25.61 27.59 29.68
CA THR A 217 -26.57 26.91 30.60
C THR A 217 -27.10 25.55 30.12
N GLN A 218 -27.23 24.48 30.91
CA GLN A 218 -27.41 24.35 32.36
C GLN A 218 -27.06 22.91 32.82
N HIS A 219 -26.73 22.78 34.12
CA HIS A 219 -26.51 21.54 34.86
C HIS A 219 -27.59 20.47 34.67
N THR A 220 -27.23 19.18 34.70
CA THR A 220 -27.81 18.20 35.65
C THR A 220 -27.02 16.88 35.65
N SER A 221 -26.64 16.48 36.86
CA SER A 221 -26.09 15.18 37.24
C SER A 221 -27.21 14.12 37.26
N PHE A 222 -26.90 12.83 37.08
CA PHE A 222 -27.21 11.73 38.03
C PHE A 222 -26.79 10.34 37.48
N THR A 223 -25.81 9.77 38.19
CA THR A 223 -25.75 8.44 38.85
C THR A 223 -25.99 7.13 38.10
N ALA A 224 -25.00 6.25 38.32
CA ALA A 224 -24.87 4.86 37.92
C ALA A 224 -25.96 3.92 38.48
N ILE A 225 -26.29 2.88 37.70
CA ILE A 225 -26.92 1.65 38.17
C ILE A 225 -26.28 0.48 37.43
N SER A 226 -25.58 -0.39 38.17
CA SER A 226 -25.28 -1.77 37.75
C SER A 226 -26.48 -2.67 38.06
N PRO A 227 -26.60 -3.80 37.35
CA PRO A 227 -26.84 -5.04 38.08
C PRO A 227 -25.90 -6.16 37.62
N SER A 228 -25.31 -6.78 38.62
CA SER A 228 -24.65 -8.07 38.61
C SER A 228 -25.68 -9.20 38.58
N HIS A 229 -25.57 -10.15 37.64
CA HIS A 229 -25.88 -11.56 37.90
C HIS A 229 -25.03 -12.44 36.97
N THR A 230 -24.28 -13.32 37.63
CA THR A 230 -23.34 -14.32 37.14
C THR A 230 -24.00 -15.48 36.39
N PHE A 231 -23.41 -15.92 35.29
CA PHE A 231 -23.42 -17.33 34.89
C PHE A 231 -22.08 -17.72 34.25
N SER A 232 -21.43 -18.72 34.84
CA SER A 232 -20.18 -19.32 34.40
C SER A 232 -20.40 -20.22 33.19
N SER A 233 -19.56 -20.08 32.16
CA SER A 233 -19.16 -21.22 31.33
C SER A 233 -17.89 -20.89 30.53
N ALA A 234 -16.96 -21.84 30.59
CA ALA A 234 -15.62 -21.82 30.03
C ALA A 234 -15.53 -21.34 28.57
N SER A 235 -14.62 -20.40 28.31
CA SER A 235 -14.07 -20.13 26.99
C SER A 235 -12.56 -20.21 27.06
N SER A 236 -12.00 -21.31 26.55
CA SER A 236 -10.61 -21.39 26.15
C SER A 236 -10.37 -20.37 25.04
N THR A 237 -9.81 -19.21 25.39
CA THR A 237 -9.26 -18.26 24.42
C THR A 237 -8.16 -18.94 23.62
N PRO A 238 -8.18 -18.90 22.27
CA PRO A 238 -7.01 -19.31 21.50
C PRO A 238 -5.88 -18.35 21.83
N SER A 239 -4.79 -18.89 22.35
CA SER A 239 -3.52 -18.18 22.53
C SER A 239 -3.14 -17.45 21.25
N THR A 240 -3.14 -16.12 21.30
CA THR A 240 -2.48 -15.24 20.33
C THR A 240 -1.06 -15.77 20.08
N PRO A 241 -0.65 -15.98 18.83
CA PRO A 241 0.72 -16.38 18.55
C PRO A 241 1.65 -15.27 19.05
N SER A 242 2.49 -15.60 20.03
CA SER A 242 3.54 -14.73 20.53
C SER A 242 4.57 -14.51 19.42
N PHE A 243 4.43 -13.39 18.71
CA PHE A 243 5.52 -12.84 17.91
C PHE A 243 6.63 -12.36 18.86
N PRO A 244 7.91 -12.38 18.44
CA PRO A 244 9.00 -11.86 19.26
C PRO A 244 8.67 -10.39 19.59
N SER A 245 8.35 -10.15 20.86
CA SER A 245 8.18 -8.81 21.40
C SER A 245 9.50 -8.08 21.25
N PHE A 246 9.46 -6.92 20.60
CA PHE A 246 10.63 -6.06 20.50
C PHE A 246 11.10 -5.70 21.91
N SER A 247 12.37 -5.99 22.21
CA SER A 247 13.02 -5.37 23.38
C SER A 247 13.20 -3.90 23.04
N PRO A 248 12.76 -2.94 23.88
CA PRO A 248 12.66 -1.52 23.56
C PRO A 248 14.01 -0.77 23.41
N SER A 249 15.08 -1.46 23.02
CA SER A 249 16.45 -0.93 22.99
C SER A 249 16.96 -0.49 21.62
N SER A 250 16.13 -0.47 20.56
CA SER A 250 16.43 0.30 19.35
C SER A 250 15.15 0.90 18.77
N ALA A 251 14.97 2.21 18.90
CA ALA A 251 13.86 2.92 18.25
C ALA A 251 13.82 2.61 16.75
N LEU A 252 12.62 2.55 16.18
CA LEU A 252 12.42 2.30 14.76
C LEU A 252 13.16 3.35 13.92
N SER A 253 13.91 2.93 12.91
CA SER A 253 14.71 3.86 12.12
C SER A 253 13.84 4.68 11.15
N PRO A 254 13.94 6.03 11.15
CA PRO A 254 13.25 6.86 10.18
C PRO A 254 13.75 6.62 8.74
N HIS A 255 15.00 6.16 8.57
CA HIS A 255 15.52 5.77 7.24
C HIS A 255 14.85 4.51 6.70
N SER A 256 14.50 3.56 7.57
CA SER A 256 13.79 2.34 7.18
C SER A 256 12.35 2.65 6.79
N LEU A 257 11.67 3.54 7.52
CA LEU A 257 10.34 4.05 7.14
C LEU A 257 10.38 4.81 5.80
N ALA A 258 11.33 5.74 5.63
CA ALA A 258 11.53 6.50 4.40
C ALA A 258 11.84 5.58 3.20
N SER A 259 12.63 4.54 3.41
CA SER A 259 12.95 3.55 2.37
C SER A 259 11.72 2.75 1.96
N LEU A 260 10.90 2.33 2.92
CA LEU A 260 9.67 1.61 2.64
C LEU A 260 8.63 2.49 1.93
N LEU A 261 8.52 3.76 2.30
CA LEU A 261 7.61 4.69 1.62
C LEU A 261 7.99 4.87 0.15
N LYS A 262 9.27 5.14 -0.14
CA LYS A 262 9.79 5.21 -1.52
C LYS A 262 9.53 3.91 -2.29
N GLN A 263 9.81 2.78 -1.65
CA GLN A 263 9.60 1.45 -2.23
C GLN A 263 8.12 1.23 -2.59
N TRP A 264 7.18 1.67 -1.75
CA TRP A 264 5.76 1.54 -2.04
C TRP A 264 5.33 2.33 -3.28
N PHE A 265 5.74 3.60 -3.41
CA PHE A 265 5.46 4.40 -4.61
C PHE A 265 6.04 3.76 -5.88
N LYS A 266 7.28 3.28 -5.82
CA LYS A 266 7.95 2.60 -6.93
C LYS A 266 7.26 1.30 -7.35
N GLU A 267 6.61 0.61 -6.41
CA GLU A 267 5.95 -0.68 -6.62
C GLU A 267 4.46 -0.58 -6.96
N LEU A 268 3.86 0.63 -7.00
CA LEU A 268 2.51 0.83 -7.53
C LEU A 268 2.40 0.19 -8.90
N GLU A 269 1.25 -0.42 -9.24
CA GLU A 269 1.10 -1.16 -10.49
C GLU A 269 1.39 -0.29 -11.73
N GLU A 270 0.97 0.97 -11.68
CA GLU A 270 1.33 2.03 -12.62
C GLU A 270 2.15 3.12 -11.94
N PRO A 271 3.00 3.87 -12.68
CA PRO A 271 3.70 5.02 -12.11
C PRO A 271 2.71 6.02 -11.50
N PHE A 272 3.12 6.67 -10.41
CA PHE A 272 2.26 7.62 -9.70
C PHE A 272 1.79 8.78 -10.60
N PHE A 273 2.69 9.28 -11.44
CA PHE A 273 2.32 10.14 -12.56
C PHE A 273 2.16 9.28 -13.82
N SER A 274 0.93 9.21 -14.34
CA SER A 274 0.66 8.50 -15.59
C SER A 274 1.52 9.04 -16.73
N PRO A 275 1.84 8.26 -17.78
CA PRO A 275 2.70 8.72 -18.88
C PRO A 275 2.22 10.03 -19.53
N LEU A 276 0.89 10.24 -19.60
CA LEU A 276 0.30 11.47 -20.12
C LEU A 276 0.50 12.65 -19.16
N CYS A 277 0.33 12.44 -17.86
CA CYS A 277 0.58 13.43 -16.83
C CYS A 277 2.06 13.83 -16.78
N SER A 278 2.97 12.85 -16.75
CA SER A 278 4.42 13.05 -16.79
C SER A 278 4.83 13.90 -17.98
N LYS A 279 4.32 13.59 -19.19
CA LYS A 279 4.60 14.39 -20.39
C LYS A 279 4.13 15.84 -20.26
N LYS A 280 2.93 16.08 -19.72
CA LYS A 280 2.40 17.44 -19.52
C LYS A 280 3.26 18.23 -18.54
N LEU A 281 3.63 17.63 -17.40
CA LEU A 281 4.47 18.27 -16.38
C LEU A 281 5.88 18.57 -16.90
N ILE A 282 6.51 17.61 -17.60
CA ILE A 282 7.83 17.79 -18.20
C ILE A 282 7.81 18.90 -19.25
N ASN A 283 6.83 18.91 -20.18
CA ASN A 283 6.72 19.95 -21.19
C ASN A 283 6.53 21.35 -20.56
N TYR A 284 5.76 21.43 -19.48
CA TYR A 284 5.58 22.68 -18.73
C TYR A 284 6.92 23.17 -18.16
N TYR A 285 7.66 22.28 -17.50
CA TYR A 285 8.97 22.58 -16.95
C TYR A 285 10.00 22.94 -18.04
N GLU A 286 10.00 22.27 -19.19
CA GLU A 286 10.87 22.63 -20.31
C GLU A 286 10.60 24.04 -20.85
N SER A 287 9.35 24.51 -20.78
CA SER A 287 8.98 25.82 -21.29
C SER A 287 9.32 26.98 -20.36
N LEU A 288 9.31 26.76 -19.04
CA LEU A 288 9.45 27.83 -18.03
C LEU A 288 10.60 27.62 -17.03
N GLY A 289 11.14 26.40 -16.93
CA GLY A 289 12.16 26.05 -15.95
C GLY A 289 11.73 26.38 -14.52
N GLU A 290 12.64 27.01 -13.79
CA GLU A 290 12.43 27.48 -12.40
C GLU A 290 11.39 28.62 -12.32
N GLU A 291 11.13 29.36 -13.41
CA GLU A 291 10.12 30.42 -13.43
C GLU A 291 8.68 29.87 -13.52
N GLY A 292 8.51 28.55 -13.69
CA GLY A 292 7.21 27.88 -13.77
C GLY A 292 6.43 27.82 -12.45
N GLY A 293 6.89 28.46 -11.38
CA GLY A 293 6.26 28.34 -10.06
C GLY A 293 4.81 28.83 -10.02
N GLU A 294 4.49 29.90 -10.75
CA GLU A 294 3.17 30.55 -10.71
C GLU A 294 2.04 29.67 -11.30
N GLY A 295 2.35 28.84 -12.31
CA GLY A 295 1.33 28.04 -13.01
C GLY A 295 1.34 26.55 -12.69
N VAL A 296 2.34 26.03 -11.96
CA VAL A 296 2.48 24.58 -11.73
C VAL A 296 1.26 23.96 -11.05
N SER A 297 0.61 24.70 -10.14
CA SER A 297 -0.59 24.26 -9.44
C SER A 297 -1.78 24.07 -10.37
N GLU A 298 -1.91 24.91 -11.41
CA GLU A 298 -2.94 24.76 -12.45
C GLU A 298 -2.71 23.48 -13.26
N VAL A 299 -1.47 23.25 -13.67
CA VAL A 299 -1.10 22.07 -14.45
C VAL A 299 -1.37 20.80 -13.66
N VAL A 300 -1.01 20.78 -12.37
CA VAL A 300 -1.32 19.66 -11.46
C VAL A 300 -2.83 19.44 -11.37
N ARG A 301 -3.62 20.51 -11.22
CA ARG A 301 -5.09 20.40 -11.15
C ARG A 301 -5.70 19.84 -12.44
N ASP A 302 -5.17 20.22 -13.60
CA ASP A 302 -5.64 19.76 -14.91
C ASP A 302 -5.29 18.29 -15.20
N CYS A 303 -4.08 17.84 -14.83
CA CYS A 303 -3.56 16.55 -15.32
C CYS A 303 -3.35 15.46 -14.27
N VAL A 304 -3.37 15.78 -12.98
CA VAL A 304 -3.23 14.80 -11.89
C VAL A 304 -4.60 14.46 -11.33
N GLU A 305 -4.93 13.17 -11.22
CA GLU A 305 -6.22 12.71 -10.71
C GLU A 305 -6.46 13.16 -9.25
N PRO A 306 -7.73 13.38 -8.82
CA PRO A 306 -8.04 13.89 -7.48
C PRO A 306 -7.44 13.08 -6.33
N LEU A 307 -7.42 11.75 -6.44
CA LEU A 307 -6.80 10.88 -5.44
C LEU A 307 -5.27 11.07 -5.42
N ASN A 308 -4.64 11.05 -6.59
CA ASN A 308 -3.20 11.27 -6.72
C ASN A 308 -2.82 12.67 -6.21
N ARG A 309 -3.63 13.70 -6.45
CA ARG A 309 -3.38 15.05 -5.92
C ARG A 309 -3.34 15.09 -4.39
N ARG A 310 -4.28 14.43 -3.70
CA ARG A 310 -4.28 14.34 -2.23
C ARG A 310 -3.04 13.64 -1.70
N VAL A 311 -2.66 12.52 -2.32
CA VAL A 311 -1.44 11.77 -1.97
C VAL A 311 -0.17 12.58 -2.25
N LEU A 312 -0.14 13.30 -3.37
CA LEU A 312 0.95 14.19 -3.73
C LEU A 312 1.08 15.33 -2.71
N GLY A 313 -0.04 15.92 -2.28
CA GLY A 313 -0.05 16.96 -1.25
C GLY A 313 0.51 16.48 0.08
N ALA A 314 0.14 15.27 0.51
CA ALA A 314 0.70 14.65 1.71
C ALA A 314 2.22 14.42 1.59
N LEU A 315 2.68 13.88 0.45
CA LEU A 315 4.10 13.65 0.19
C LEU A 315 4.88 14.97 0.13
N VAL A 316 4.45 15.92 -0.71
CA VAL A 316 5.10 17.23 -0.87
C VAL A 316 5.11 17.99 0.46
N GLY A 317 4.05 17.89 1.26
CA GLY A 317 4.01 18.44 2.61
C GLY A 317 5.14 17.91 3.50
N LEU A 318 5.37 16.60 3.51
CA LEU A 318 6.49 16.00 4.25
C LEU A 318 7.86 16.43 3.70
N LEU A 319 8.02 16.48 2.37
CA LEU A 319 9.27 16.90 1.73
C LEU A 319 9.60 18.36 2.04
N ARG A 320 8.61 19.26 2.00
CA ARG A 320 8.75 20.66 2.40
C ARG A 320 9.22 20.79 3.83
N LYS A 321 8.56 20.10 4.78
CA LYS A 321 9.01 20.10 6.18
C LYS A 321 10.46 19.65 6.30
N ALA A 322 10.89 18.63 5.55
CA ALA A 322 12.27 18.14 5.59
C ALA A 322 13.31 19.14 5.04
N CYS A 323 12.91 20.02 4.12
CA CYS A 323 13.76 21.07 3.54
C CYS A 323 13.41 22.50 4.01
N GLU A 324 12.65 22.67 5.08
CA GLU A 324 12.53 23.96 5.77
C GLU A 324 13.87 24.33 6.41
N GLU A 325 14.20 25.62 6.45
CA GLU A 325 15.49 26.14 6.94
C GLU A 325 15.90 25.55 8.30
N GLN A 326 14.97 25.53 9.26
CA GLN A 326 15.15 24.97 10.61
C GLN A 326 15.47 23.47 10.64
N ASN A 327 14.99 22.71 9.66
CA ASN A 327 15.20 21.26 9.57
C ASN A 327 16.40 20.94 8.69
N MET A 328 16.67 21.74 7.65
CA MET A 328 17.82 21.60 6.75
C MET A 328 19.17 21.60 7.48
N GLU A 329 19.28 22.32 8.60
CA GLU A 329 20.47 22.28 9.45
C GLU A 329 20.80 20.86 9.94
N LYS A 330 19.78 20.04 10.17
CA LYS A 330 19.90 18.66 10.64
C LYS A 330 19.82 17.66 9.50
N THR A 331 18.81 17.79 8.63
CA THR A 331 18.56 16.86 7.53
C THR A 331 19.61 16.95 6.44
N LYS A 332 20.22 18.12 6.22
CA LYS A 332 21.15 18.38 5.10
C LYS A 332 20.51 18.09 3.73
N MET A 333 19.18 18.21 3.63
CA MET A 333 18.41 17.92 2.42
C MET A 333 17.63 19.17 1.96
N GLY A 334 18.03 19.77 0.84
CA GLY A 334 17.25 20.81 0.16
C GLY A 334 16.25 20.22 -0.85
N ALA A 335 15.38 21.06 -1.42
CA ALA A 335 14.33 20.65 -2.35
C ALA A 335 14.89 19.86 -3.56
N SER A 336 15.93 20.38 -4.22
CA SER A 336 16.60 19.70 -5.35
C SER A 336 17.16 18.31 -4.98
N ASN A 337 17.80 18.19 -3.80
CA ASN A 337 18.33 16.90 -3.33
C ASN A 337 17.21 15.88 -3.04
N LEU A 338 16.09 16.34 -2.47
CA LEU A 338 14.92 15.50 -2.24
C LEU A 338 14.29 15.08 -3.58
N ALA A 339 14.18 15.99 -4.53
CA ALA A 339 13.62 15.74 -5.84
C ALA A 339 14.40 14.66 -6.61
N LEU A 340 15.74 14.74 -6.62
CA LEU A 340 16.60 13.72 -7.24
C LEU A 340 16.37 12.32 -6.68
N VAL A 341 16.12 12.22 -5.37
CA VAL A 341 15.85 10.93 -4.72
C VAL A 341 14.45 10.41 -5.04
N TRP A 342 13.47 11.30 -5.13
CA TRP A 342 12.05 10.95 -5.22
C TRP A 342 11.52 10.77 -6.64
N ALA A 343 12.01 11.55 -7.61
CA ALA A 343 11.54 11.51 -9.00
C ALA A 343 11.51 10.09 -9.60
N PRO A 344 12.55 9.24 -9.44
CA PRO A 344 12.53 7.87 -9.97
C PRO A 344 11.44 6.97 -9.39
N ASN A 345 10.84 7.33 -8.25
CA ASN A 345 9.76 6.57 -7.61
C ASN A 345 8.37 7.06 -8.02
N LEU A 346 8.25 8.20 -8.71
CA LEU A 346 6.98 8.80 -9.11
C LEU A 346 6.72 8.76 -10.62
N PHE A 347 7.74 8.90 -11.45
CA PHE A 347 7.60 9.01 -12.91
C PHE A 347 7.89 7.72 -13.68
N CYS A 348 8.82 6.88 -13.20
CA CYS A 348 9.38 5.79 -13.99
C CYS A 348 8.69 4.42 -13.79
N LYS A 349 8.34 3.76 -14.91
CA LYS A 349 8.53 2.32 -15.13
C LYS A 349 9.07 2.10 -16.55
N GLU A 350 10.26 1.52 -16.63
CA GLU A 350 11.20 1.59 -17.75
C GLU A 350 10.71 1.10 -19.12
N GLY A 351 11.33 1.65 -20.18
CA GLY A 351 11.21 1.18 -21.57
C GLY A 351 12.09 1.95 -22.59
N LYS A 352 13.04 2.79 -22.16
CA LYS A 352 13.80 3.71 -23.02
C LYS A 352 15.30 3.43 -23.02
N GLY A 353 16.03 3.96 -24.01
CA GLY A 353 17.50 3.85 -24.10
C GLY A 353 18.23 4.74 -23.10
N ALA A 354 19.47 4.38 -22.73
CA ALA A 354 20.22 4.98 -21.62
C ALA A 354 20.37 6.52 -21.66
N SER A 355 20.59 7.12 -22.84
CA SER A 355 20.73 8.58 -22.97
C SER A 355 19.40 9.33 -22.81
N GLU A 356 18.30 8.74 -23.27
CA GLU A 356 16.96 9.33 -23.15
C GLU A 356 16.46 9.23 -21.70
N LEU A 357 16.77 8.12 -21.02
CA LEU A 357 16.52 7.92 -19.60
C LEU A 357 17.22 8.98 -18.73
N LEU A 358 18.46 9.35 -19.05
CA LEU A 358 19.21 10.35 -18.29
C LEU A 358 18.60 11.75 -18.43
N MET A 359 18.29 12.18 -19.66
CA MET A 359 17.68 13.50 -19.89
C MET A 359 16.28 13.61 -19.28
N ASP A 360 15.49 12.54 -19.32
CA ASP A 360 14.19 12.51 -18.66
C ASP A 360 14.36 12.59 -17.13
N SER A 361 15.37 11.91 -16.56
CA SER A 361 15.59 11.91 -15.09
C SER A 361 15.93 13.30 -14.52
N GLU A 362 16.68 14.12 -15.25
CA GLU A 362 16.99 15.49 -14.84
C GLU A 362 15.75 16.38 -14.88
N LYS A 363 14.92 16.24 -15.92
CA LYS A 363 13.67 16.99 -16.07
C LYS A 363 12.63 16.58 -15.04
N GLU A 364 12.50 15.27 -14.77
CA GLU A 364 11.62 14.74 -13.73
C GLU A 364 12.01 15.28 -12.34
N ALA A 365 13.30 15.34 -12.03
CA ALA A 365 13.79 15.97 -10.81
C ALA A 365 13.55 17.49 -10.78
N GLY A 366 13.70 18.17 -11.92
CA GLY A 366 13.37 19.60 -12.06
C GLY A 366 11.89 19.89 -11.79
N VAL A 367 10.99 19.12 -12.43
CA VAL A 367 9.54 19.16 -12.17
C VAL A 367 9.26 18.96 -10.69
N LEU A 368 9.86 17.93 -10.07
CA LEU A 368 9.59 17.64 -8.67
C LEU A 368 10.16 18.70 -7.72
N THR A 369 11.28 19.35 -8.07
CA THR A 369 11.80 20.52 -7.34
C THR A 369 10.78 21.66 -7.40
N LEU A 370 10.26 21.97 -8.59
CA LEU A 370 9.24 22.99 -8.79
C LEU A 370 7.96 22.69 -7.98
N LEU A 371 7.54 21.42 -7.92
CA LEU A 371 6.42 21.00 -7.09
C LEU A 371 6.71 21.15 -5.59
N ILE A 372 7.88 20.73 -5.14
CA ILE A 372 8.31 20.90 -3.74
C ILE A 372 8.34 22.37 -3.35
N GLU A 373 8.70 23.29 -4.23
CA GLU A 373 8.83 24.71 -3.89
C GLU A 373 7.51 25.48 -4.05
N HIS A 374 6.70 25.18 -5.08
CA HIS A 374 5.61 26.07 -5.51
C HIS A 374 4.22 25.46 -5.56
N LEU A 375 4.04 24.14 -5.47
CA LEU A 375 2.71 23.52 -5.46
C LEU A 375 1.85 24.04 -4.29
N ALA A 376 0.71 24.64 -4.57
CA ALA A 376 -0.21 25.07 -3.52
C ALA A 376 -0.92 23.84 -2.92
N LEU A 377 -0.77 23.57 -1.62
CA LEU A 377 -1.28 22.32 -1.02
C LEU A 377 -2.81 22.29 -0.90
N ASP A 378 -3.47 23.44 -1.00
CA ASP A 378 -4.93 23.57 -1.07
C ASP A 378 -5.49 23.02 -2.39
N VAL A 379 -4.74 23.09 -3.50
CA VAL A 379 -5.17 22.47 -4.77
C VAL A 379 -5.08 20.95 -4.75
N CYS A 380 -4.47 20.39 -3.71
CA CYS A 380 -4.39 18.95 -3.48
C CYS A 380 -5.62 18.38 -2.78
N GLY A 381 -6.49 19.21 -2.21
CA GLY A 381 -7.71 18.80 -1.47
C GLY A 381 -8.81 18.18 -2.32
#